data_AF-A0A923J688-F1
#
_entry.id   AF-A0A923J688-F1
#
_cell.length_a   1.000
_cell.length_b   1.000
_cell.length_c   1.000
_cell.angle_alpha   90.00
_cell.angle_beta   90.00
_cell.angle_gamma   90.00
#
_symmetry.space_group_name_H-M   'P 1'
#
loop_
_entity.id
_entity.type
_entity.pdbx_description
1 polymer ?
#
loop_
_entity_poly.entity_id
_entity_poly.type
_entity_poly.pdbx_seq_one_letter_code
_entity_poly.pdbx_strand_id
1 'polypeptide(L)' 'MEIHDVTLFKPYPFRMGQKITIEDGPRKGDWEVVAVADRKVKLRCPFSHREFDWNRFCYVVEEKTGVQWPGKE' A
#
# COMPACT_ATOMS: atom_id res chain seq x y z
N MET A 1 -2.16 -32.36 7.75
CA MET A 1 -2.04 -30.96 7.31
C MET A 1 -0.94 -30.37 8.16
N GLU A 2 0.19 -29.99 7.55
CA GLU A 2 1.29 -29.37 8.28
C GLU A 2 1.11 -27.86 8.37
N ILE A 3 1.59 -27.28 9.46
CA ILE A 3 1.45 -25.85 9.78
C ILE A 3 2.78 -25.19 9.45
N HIS A 4 2.75 -24.11 8.68
CA HIS A 4 3.92 -23.33 8.29
C HIS A 4 3.63 -21.84 8.51
N ASP A 5 4.68 -21.09 8.81
CA ASP A 5 4.62 -19.63 8.82
C ASP A 5 4.59 -19.12 7.36
N VAL A 6 3.63 -18.26 7.05
CA VAL A 6 3.44 -17.69 5.71
C VAL A 6 3.31 -16.18 5.83
N THR A 7 4.18 -15.45 5.15
CA THR A 7 4.07 -13.99 5.00
C THR A 7 3.17 -13.66 3.81
N LEU A 8 2.15 -12.85 4.06
CA LEU A 8 1.17 -12.45 3.03
C LEU A 8 1.47 -11.04 2.53
N PHE A 9 1.64 -10.93 1.21
CA PHE A 9 1.83 -9.65 0.54
C PHE A 9 0.56 -9.31 -0.25
N LYS A 10 -0.08 -8.21 0.12
CA LYS A 10 -1.16 -7.61 -0.67
C LYS A 10 -0.79 -6.17 -0.99
N PRO A 11 -1.08 -5.69 -2.21
CA PRO A 11 -0.93 -4.27 -2.50
C PRO A 11 -1.73 -3.44 -1.51
N TYR A 12 -1.15 -2.33 -1.04
CA TYR A 12 -1.87 -1.40 -0.19
C TYR A 12 -3.16 -0.88 -0.88
N PRO A 13 -4.32 -0.92 -0.20
CA PRO A 13 -5.60 -0.56 -0.79
C PRO A 13 -5.79 0.96 -0.82
N PHE A 14 -5.05 1.64 -1.72
CA PHE A 14 -5.18 3.07 -1.93
C PHE A 14 -6.62 3.49 -2.18
N ARG A 15 -6.98 4.68 -1.68
CA ARG A 15 -8.28 5.32 -1.91
C ARG A 15 -8.08 6.63 -2.63
N MET A 16 -8.94 6.94 -3.60
CA MET A 16 -8.93 8.26 -4.26
C MET A 16 -9.12 9.38 -3.21
N GLY A 17 -8.36 10.46 -3.34
CA GLY A 17 -8.29 11.59 -2.40
C GLY A 17 -7.41 11.36 -1.17
N GLN A 18 -6.82 10.16 -1.01
CA GLN A 18 -5.94 9.86 0.12
C GLN A 18 -4.63 10.65 0.02
N LYS A 19 -4.20 11.24 1.15
CA LYS A 19 -2.87 11.84 1.31
C LYS A 19 -1.94 10.80 1.94
N ILE A 20 -0.77 10.59 1.35
CA ILE A 20 0.22 9.61 1.81
C ILE A 20 1.61 10.24 1.83
N THR A 21 2.45 9.75 2.72
CA THR A 21 3.88 10.08 2.79
C THR A 21 4.67 8.80 2.60
N ILE A 22 5.62 8.82 1.66
CA ILE A 22 6.57 7.74 1.44
C ILE A 22 7.87 8.14 2.11
N GLU A 23 8.36 7.35 3.07
CA GLU A 23 9.51 7.73 3.91
C GLU A 23 10.87 7.47 3.26
N ASP A 24 10.96 6.49 2.37
CA ASP A 24 12.22 6.07 1.76
C ASP A 24 12.08 5.67 0.28
N GLY A 25 13.22 5.57 -0.41
CA GLY A 25 13.32 5.19 -1.81
C GLY A 25 13.13 6.35 -2.80
N PRO A 26 13.15 6.06 -4.11
CA PRO A 26 13.13 7.08 -5.17
C PRO A 26 11.83 7.88 -5.23
N ARG A 27 10.82 7.50 -4.45
CA ARG A 27 9.49 8.10 -4.40
C ARG A 27 9.18 8.77 -3.06
N LYS A 28 10.21 8.93 -2.21
CA LYS A 28 10.13 9.63 -0.94
C LYS A 28 9.46 11.00 -1.11
N GLY A 29 8.55 11.31 -0.19
CA GLY A 29 7.82 12.58 -0.15
C GLY A 29 6.31 12.39 -0.05
N ASP A 30 5.61 13.52 -0.14
CA ASP A 30 4.16 13.59 0.03
C ASP A 30 3.42 13.49 -1.30
N TRP A 31 2.30 12.79 -1.27
CA TRP A 31 1.50 12.48 -2.46
C TRP A 31 0.01 12.48 -2.14
N GLU A 32 -0.78 12.83 -3.14
CA GLU A 32 -2.22 12.63 -3.16
C GLU A 32 -2.59 11.55 -4.18
N VAL A 33 -3.41 10.58 -3.78
CA VAL A 33 -3.94 9.56 -4.66
C VAL A 33 -5.07 10.15 -5.49
N VAL A 34 -4.86 10.34 -6.79
CA VAL A 34 -5.86 10.94 -7.68
C VAL A 34 -6.62 9.91 -8.51
N ALA A 35 -6.06 8.71 -8.70
CA ALA A 35 -6.78 7.59 -9.30
C ALA A 35 -6.20 6.25 -8.82
N VAL A 36 -7.05 5.22 -8.77
CA VAL A 36 -6.66 3.87 -8.41
C VAL A 36 -7.21 2.91 -9.45
N ALA A 37 -6.31 2.22 -10.15
CA ALA A 37 -6.63 1.17 -11.10
C ALA A 37 -6.16 -0.19 -10.56
N ASP A 38 -6.47 -1.26 -11.28
CA ASP A 38 -6.16 -2.63 -10.84
C ASP A 38 -4.66 -2.82 -10.54
N ARG A 39 -3.79 -2.40 -11.46
CA ARG A 39 -2.32 -2.53 -11.34
C ARG A 39 -1.58 -1.23 -11.06
N LYS A 40 -2.27 -0.09 -11.16
CA LYS A 40 -1.65 1.23 -11.10
C LYS A 40 -2.31 2.12 -10.05
N VAL A 41 -1.53 3.01 -9.46
CA VAL A 41 -2.01 4.15 -8.68
C VAL A 41 -1.47 5.40 -9.33
N LYS A 42 -2.34 6.39 -9.52
CA LYS A 42 -1.93 7.71 -9.99
C LYS A 42 -1.79 8.62 -8.79
N LEU A 43 -0.60 9.20 -8.63
CA LEU A 43 -0.29 10.12 -7.55
C LEU A 43 -0.01 11.51 -8.09
N ARG A 44 -0.40 12.52 -7.32
CA ARG A 44 -0.12 13.93 -7.58
C ARG A 44 0.79 14.48 -6.49
N CYS A 45 1.89 15.12 -6.90
CA CYS A 45 2.74 15.86 -5.98
C CYS A 45 2.00 17.14 -5.55
N PRO A 46 1.85 17.43 -4.25
CA PRO A 46 1.11 18.61 -3.79
C PRO A 46 1.83 19.93 -4.10
N PHE A 47 3.15 19.89 -4.31
CA PHE A 47 3.97 21.09 -4.55
C PHE A 47 4.06 21.46 -6.03
N SER A 48 4.28 20.47 -6.89
CA SER A 48 4.47 20.70 -8.33
C SER A 48 3.21 20.44 -9.16
N HIS A 49 2.17 19.88 -8.54
CA HIS A 49 0.94 19.39 -9.18
C HIS A 49 1.16 18.36 -10.30
N ARG A 50 2.40 17.87 -10.47
CA ARG A 50 2.72 16.83 -11.45
C ARG A 50 2.09 15.52 -11.01
N GLU A 51 1.49 14.84 -11.99
CA GLU A 51 0.90 13.52 -11.82
C GLU A 51 1.81 12.44 -12.36
N PHE A 52 1.83 11.30 -11.69
CA PHE A 52 2.59 10.13 -12.10
C PHE A 52 1.78 8.85 -11.90
N ASP A 53 1.79 7.99 -12.92
CA ASP A 53 1.22 6.65 -12.85
C ASP A 53 2.27 5.64 -12.40
N TRP A 54 2.00 4.99 -11.28
CA TRP A 54 2.91 4.03 -10.67
C TRP A 54 2.28 2.66 -10.57
N ASN A 55 3.10 1.61 -10.60
CA ASN A 55 2.64 0.29 -10.16
C ASN A 55 2.14 0.40 -8.71
N ARG A 56 1.17 -0.41 -8.32
CA ARG A 56 0.87 -0.53 -6.89
C ARG A 56 2.11 -1.14 -6.21
N PHE A 57 2.93 -0.30 -5.58
CA PHE A 57 4.18 -0.70 -4.92
C PHE A 57 4.16 -0.22 -3.45
N CYS A 58 3.30 -0.79 -2.61
CA CYS A 58 3.49 -0.70 -1.17
C CYS A 58 3.09 -2.06 -0.61
N TYR A 59 4.07 -2.79 -0.07
CA TYR A 59 3.92 -4.17 0.40
C TYR A 59 4.50 -4.30 1.80
N VAL A 60 3.60 -4.30 2.76
CA VAL A 60 3.55 -5.02 4.05
C VAL A 60 2.49 -4.29 4.86
N VAL A 61 1.47 -5.01 5.31
CA VAL A 61 0.42 -4.45 6.17
C VAL A 61 0.55 -5.00 7.60
N GLU A 62 1.09 -6.22 7.78
CA GLU A 62 1.40 -6.81 9.09
C GLU A 62 2.19 -8.14 8.93
N GLU A 63 3.05 -8.48 9.91
CA GLU A 63 3.56 -9.84 10.10
C GLU A 63 3.18 -10.33 11.51
N LYS A 64 2.54 -11.51 11.58
CA LYS A 64 2.11 -12.17 12.83
C LYS A 64 2.71 -13.56 12.92
N THR A 65 3.14 -13.95 14.11
CA THR A 65 3.54 -15.32 14.44
C THR A 65 2.68 -15.83 15.60
N GLY A 66 2.02 -16.98 15.41
CA GLY A 66 1.31 -17.73 16.48
C GLY A 66 -0.12 -17.32 16.88
N VAL A 67 -1.04 -17.01 15.95
CA VAL A 67 -2.39 -16.50 16.31
C VAL A 67 -3.57 -17.24 15.67
N GLN A 68 -4.64 -17.37 16.45
CA GLN A 68 -5.91 -17.93 16.00
C GLN A 68 -6.73 -16.88 15.25
N TRP A 69 -7.17 -17.22 14.03
CA TRP A 69 -8.05 -16.40 13.20
C TRP A 69 -9.02 -17.28 12.39
N PRO A 70 -10.30 -16.88 12.21
CA PRO A 70 -10.94 -15.70 12.79
C PRO A 70 -11.04 -15.80 14.31
N GLY A 71 -11.08 -14.63 14.96
CA GLY A 71 -11.43 -14.56 16.38
C GLY A 71 -12.85 -15.10 16.61
N LYS A 72 -13.10 -15.63 17.81
CA LYS A 72 -14.48 -15.91 18.25
C LYS A 72 -15.19 -14.59 18.59
N GLU A 73 -16.51 -14.59 18.38
CA GLU A 73 -17.43 -13.44 18.42
C GLU A 73 -17.21 -12.45 19.57
#